data_AF-F8D625-F1
#
_entry.id   AF-F8D625-F1
#
_cell.length_a   1.000
_cell.length_b   1.000
_cell.length_c   1.000
_cell.angle_alpha   90.00
_cell.angle_beta   90.00
_cell.angle_gamma   90.00
#
_symmetry.space_group_name_H-M   'P 1'
#
loop_
_entity.id
_entity.type
_entity.pdbx_description
1 polymer ?
#
loop_
_entity_poly.entity_id
_entity_poly.type
_entity_poly.pdbx_seq_one_letter_code
_entity_poly.pdbx_strand_id
1 'polypeptide(L)' 'MDDNQDARIDRPELLCDAIVGLIDDLEADEILDEDRASELRSDIYRSIDVPEEEE' A
#
# COMPACT_ATOMS: atom_id res chain seq x y z
N MET A 1 4.02 19.33 27.42
CA MET A 1 4.82 18.16 27.00
C MET A 1 4.21 17.72 25.69
N ASP A 2 5.04 17.69 24.65
CA ASP A 2 4.67 17.67 23.23
C ASP A 2 3.66 16.60 22.84
N ASP A 3 2.76 17.03 21.95
CA ASP A 3 1.77 16.30 21.18
C ASP A 3 2.41 15.17 20.35
N ASN A 4 2.55 13.98 20.94
CA ASN A 4 2.98 12.81 20.18
C ASN A 4 2.24 11.53 20.61
N GLN A 5 0.94 11.68 20.90
CA GLN A 5 0.05 10.55 21.17
C GLN A 5 -0.68 10.20 19.88
N ASP A 6 -0.45 8.98 19.41
CA ASP A 6 -1.35 8.22 18.52
C ASP A 6 -1.50 8.69 17.07
N ALA A 7 -0.41 8.74 16.32
CA ALA A 7 -0.48 8.33 14.90
C ALA A 7 -0.51 6.79 14.80
N ARG A 8 -1.29 6.11 15.65
CA ARG A 8 -1.63 4.71 15.39
C ARG A 8 -2.58 4.78 14.22
N ILE A 9 -2.12 4.34 13.06
CA ILE A 9 -3.01 4.09 11.94
C ILE A 9 -3.88 2.92 12.42
N ASP A 10 -5.08 3.24 12.91
CA ASP A 10 -5.98 2.25 13.52
C ASP A 10 -6.38 1.14 12.54
N ARG A 11 -6.14 1.36 11.23
CA ARG A 11 -6.46 0.47 10.11
C ARG A 11 -5.41 0.62 9.00
N PRO A 12 -4.22 0.02 9.14
CA PRO A 12 -3.18 0.09 8.12
C PRO A 12 -3.66 -0.45 6.76
N GLU A 13 -4.61 -1.36 6.75
CA GLU A 13 -5.21 -1.94 5.54
C GLU A 13 -5.90 -0.88 4.69
N LEU A 14 -6.60 0.09 5.30
CA LEU A 14 -7.26 1.17 4.57
C LEU A 14 -6.25 2.12 3.91
N LEU A 15 -5.09 2.31 4.53
CA LEU A 15 -4.01 3.09 3.92
C LEU A 15 -3.41 2.33 2.74
N CYS A 16 -3.18 1.03 2.88
CA CYS A 16 -2.69 0.18 1.79
C CYS A 16 -3.66 0.17 0.61
N ASP A 17 -4.97 -0.01 0.85
CA ASP A 17 -5.98 0.04 -0.19
C ASP A 17 -6.01 1.41 -0.90
N ALA A 18 -5.89 2.50 -0.16
CA ALA A 18 -5.81 3.84 -0.75
C ALA A 18 -4.55 4.03 -1.60
N ILE A 19 -3.41 3.49 -1.18
CA ILE A 19 -2.17 3.57 -1.95
C ILE A 19 -2.26 2.69 -3.21
N VAL A 20 -2.84 1.49 -3.11
CA VAL A 20 -3.06 0.63 -4.28
C VAL A 20 -3.98 1.31 -5.29
N GLY A 21 -5.08 1.93 -4.84
CA GLY A 21 -5.95 2.71 -5.73
C GLY A 21 -5.22 3.85 -6.45
N LEU A 22 -4.30 4.54 -5.77
CA LEU A 22 -3.45 5.55 -6.42
C LEU A 22 -2.49 4.94 -7.45
N ILE A 23 -1.94 3.75 -7.19
CA ILE A 23 -1.07 3.05 -8.16
C ILE A 23 -1.90 2.64 -9.39
N ASP A 24 -3.12 2.16 -9.19
CA ASP A 24 -4.04 1.78 -10.26
C ASP A 24 -4.39 3.00 -11.15
N ASP A 25 -4.70 4.15 -10.55
CA ASP A 25 -4.95 5.39 -11.28
C ASP A 25 -3.71 5.82 -12.11
N LEU A 26 -2.51 5.70 -11.54
CA LEU A 26 -1.26 6.03 -12.23
C LEU A 26 -0.93 5.07 -13.39
N GLU A 27 -1.27 3.78 -13.26
CA GLU A 27 -1.16 2.82 -14.37
C GLU A 27 -2.19 3.12 -15.46
N ALA A 28 -3.43 3.44 -15.08
CA ALA A 28 -4.51 3.77 -16.03
C ALA A 28 -4.21 5.05 -16.83
N ASP A 29 -3.53 6.01 -16.22
CA ASP A 29 -3.06 7.24 -16.86
C ASP A 29 -1.75 7.05 -17.66
N GLU A 30 -1.25 5.81 -17.79
CA GLU A 30 0.01 5.44 -18.47
C GLU A 30 1.25 6.15 -17.89
N ILE A 31 1.18 6.61 -16.63
CA ILE A 31 2.31 7.23 -15.91
C ILE A 31 3.26 6.15 -15.40
N LEU A 32 2.70 5.01 -14.99
CA LEU A 32 3.44 3.80 -14.62
C LEU A 32 3.19 2.71 -15.67
N ASP A 33 4.22 1.91 -15.95
CA ASP A 33 4.04 0.67 -16.70
C ASP A 33 3.51 -0.46 -15.78
N GLU A 34 2.93 -1.49 -16.40
CA GLU A 34 2.32 -2.63 -15.72
C GLU A 34 3.31 -3.35 -14.78
N ASP A 35 4.56 -3.53 -15.24
CA ASP A 35 5.62 -4.18 -14.47
C ASP A 35 5.93 -3.41 -13.18
N ARG A 36 6.06 -2.08 -13.26
CA ARG A 36 6.35 -1.21 -12.13
C ARG A 36 5.15 -1.06 -11.19
N ALA A 37 3.94 -0.97 -11.73
CA ALA A 37 2.72 -0.93 -10.93
C ALA A 37 2.56 -2.24 -10.13
N SER A 38 2.83 -3.39 -10.75
CA SER A 38 2.82 -4.71 -10.10
C SER A 38 3.84 -4.82 -8.98
N GLU A 39 5.08 -4.36 -9.21
CA GLU A 39 6.13 -4.34 -8.18
C GLU A 39 5.72 -3.49 -6.96
N LEU A 40 5.18 -2.29 -7.20
CA LEU A 40 4.73 -1.39 -6.13
C LEU A 40 3.57 -1.98 -5.31
N ARG A 41 2.59 -2.63 -5.95
CA ARG A 41 1.51 -3.33 -5.23
C ARG A 41 2.07 -4.44 -4.34
N SER A 42 3.01 -5.24 -4.87
CA SER A 42 3.67 -6.30 -4.12
C SER A 42 4.44 -5.76 -2.90
N ASP A 43 5.16 -4.66 -3.05
CA ASP A 43 5.87 -4.00 -1.96
C ASP A 43 4.92 -3.46 -0.89
N ILE A 44 3.78 -2.88 -1.29
CA ILE A 44 2.74 -2.42 -0.36
C ILE A 44 2.18 -3.60 0.44
N TYR A 45 1.80 -4.71 -0.21
CA TYR A 45 1.28 -5.89 0.50
C TYR A 45 2.34 -6.58 1.37
N ARG A 46 3.62 -6.56 0.99
CA ARG A 46 4.71 -7.06 1.84
C ARG A 46 4.92 -6.17 3.08
N SER A 47 4.66 -4.87 2.97
CA SER A 47 4.88 -3.92 4.08
C SER A 47 3.92 -4.10 5.26
N ILE A 48 2.78 -4.76 5.05
CA ILE A 48 1.73 -4.97 6.06
C ILE A 48 1.79 -6.33 6.77
N ASP A 49 2.89 -7.10 6.61
CA ASP A 49 3.06 -8.41 7.26
C ASP A 49 1.81 -9.28 7.09
N VAL A 50 1.34 -9.44 5.84
CA VAL A 50 0.29 -10.43 5.57
C VAL A 50 0.95 -11.79 5.69
N PRO A 51 0.60 -12.63 6.70
CA PRO A 51 1.20 -13.95 6.82
C PRO A 51 0.93 -14.69 5.51
N GLU A 52 2.00 -15.12 4.84
CA GLU A 52 1.93 -15.95 3.63
C GLU A 52 1.01 -17.14 3.96
N GLU A 53 -0.15 -17.23 3.30
CA GLU A 53 -0.97 -18.45 3.36
C GLU A 53 -0.13 -19.58 2.76
N GLU A 54 0.44 -20.43 3.62
CA GLU A 54 1.13 -21.65 3.22
C GLU A 54 0.17 -22.52 2.38
N GLU A 55 0.62 -22.82 1.15
CA GLU A 55 -0.08 -23.59 0.10
C GLU A 55 -0.70 -24.93 0.56
#